data_AF-A0A660NS63-F1
#
_entry.id   AF-A0A660NS63-F1
#
_cell.length_a   1.000
_cell.length_b   1.000
_cell.length_c   1.000
_cell.angle_alpha   90.00
_cell.angle_beta   90.00
_cell.angle_gamma   90.00
#
_symmetry.space_group_name_H-M   'P 1'
#
loop_
_entity.id
_entity.type
_entity.pdbx_description
1 polymer ?
#
loop_
_entity_poly.entity_id
_entity_poly.type
_entity_poly.pdbx_seq_one_letter_code
_entity_poly.pdbx_strand_id
1 'polypeptide(L)'
;DKEKYYFAEGTVDWPLDFCKIKLRGTKMIETEGYGGKENELGIFVDIFRVDGAAPTKLGRYWQYFCAKYRTAYLINQRGYNSASLFKKIVMFLSFPQKFKPIRNFFKHEKEKYNGEETGYYGLLSEYTKVNHCFFPKHIFTNGTIKVDFEDTKLSILKEYDAYLKQVFGNYMQLPPLEKQVCEHHNGVDFGKY
;
A
#
# COMPACT_ATOMS: atom_id res chain seq x y z
N ASP A 1 -19.57 6.71 10.62
CA ASP A 1 -20.63 5.69 10.58
C ASP A 1 -19.98 4.30 10.62
N LYS A 2 -19.99 3.64 11.78
CA LYS A 2 -19.37 2.30 11.98
C LYS A 2 -20.32 1.14 11.62
N GLU A 3 -21.60 1.44 11.44
CA GLU A 3 -22.60 0.45 11.02
C GLU A 3 -22.57 0.25 9.50
N LYS A 4 -22.29 1.32 8.75
CA LYS A 4 -22.10 1.26 7.30
C LYS A 4 -20.71 0.81 6.88
N TYR A 5 -19.67 1.18 7.63
CA TYR A 5 -18.28 0.92 7.25
C TYR A 5 -17.51 0.16 8.32
N TYR A 6 -16.65 -0.76 7.87
CA TYR A 6 -15.66 -1.43 8.69
C TYR A 6 -14.27 -0.87 8.37
N PHE A 7 -13.51 -0.50 9.42
CA PHE A 7 -12.12 -0.07 9.29
C PHE A 7 -11.21 -1.24 9.68
N ALA A 8 -10.47 -1.75 8.71
CA ALA A 8 -9.46 -2.77 8.92
C ALA A 8 -8.09 -2.08 9.09
N GLU A 9 -7.57 -2.11 10.31
CA GLU A 9 -6.27 -1.60 10.71
C GLU A 9 -5.12 -2.57 10.34
N GLY A 10 -4.12 -2.01 9.66
CA GLY A 10 -2.93 -2.73 9.25
C GLY A 10 -2.17 -3.36 10.42
N THR A 11 -1.79 -4.62 10.26
CA THR A 11 -1.13 -5.49 11.24
C THR A 11 -1.92 -5.80 12.52
N VAL A 12 -3.18 -5.37 12.63
CA VAL A 12 -4.08 -5.67 13.75
C VAL A 12 -5.17 -6.65 13.32
N ASP A 13 -5.97 -6.28 12.32
CA ASP A 13 -7.04 -7.11 11.74
C ASP A 13 -6.91 -7.27 10.22
N TRP A 14 -6.02 -6.48 9.60
CA TRP A 14 -5.53 -6.66 8.23
C TRP A 14 -4.04 -7.05 8.24
N PRO A 15 -3.58 -8.08 7.50
CA PRO A 15 -2.24 -8.64 7.65
C PRO A 15 -1.13 -7.74 7.09
N LEU A 16 -1.45 -6.80 6.20
CA LEU A 16 -0.46 -5.93 5.57
C LEU A 16 -0.35 -4.59 6.29
N ASP A 17 0.69 -3.83 5.95
CA ASP A 17 1.11 -2.61 6.64
C ASP A 17 0.42 -1.35 6.10
N PHE A 18 -0.89 -1.44 5.86
CA PHE A 18 -1.78 -0.37 5.42
C PHE A 18 -3.20 -0.66 5.90
N CYS A 19 -4.10 0.32 5.89
CA CYS A 19 -5.46 0.13 6.37
C CYS A 19 -6.45 0.01 5.21
N LYS A 20 -7.66 -0.49 5.48
CA LYS A 20 -8.78 -0.46 4.54
C LYS A 20 -10.03 0.10 5.19
N ILE A 21 -10.83 0.85 4.45
CA ILE A 21 -12.23 1.08 4.78
C ILE A 21 -13.07 0.21 3.85
N LYS A 22 -13.96 -0.62 4.41
CA LYS A 22 -14.81 -1.55 3.68
C LYS A 22 -16.29 -1.18 3.88
N LEU A 23 -17.06 -1.20 2.80
CA LEU A 23 -18.52 -1.01 2.84
C LEU A 23 -19.21 -2.32 3.24
N ARG A 24 -19.91 -2.31 4.38
CA ARG A 24 -20.56 -3.50 4.94
C ARG A 24 -21.74 -3.95 4.07
N GLY A 25 -21.90 -5.26 3.92
CA GLY A 25 -22.97 -5.85 3.10
C GLY A 25 -22.71 -5.81 1.59
N THR A 26 -21.47 -5.59 1.18
CA THR A 26 -20.99 -5.72 -0.21
C THR A 26 -19.80 -6.67 -0.24
N LYS A 27 -19.31 -7.03 -1.43
CA LYS A 27 -18.12 -7.88 -1.56
C LYS A 27 -17.35 -7.58 -2.83
N MET A 28 -16.05 -7.33 -2.68
CA MET A 28 -15.08 -7.41 -3.77
C MET A 28 -14.59 -8.86 -3.88
N ILE A 29 -14.76 -9.48 -5.06
CA ILE A 29 -14.32 -10.86 -5.29
C ILE A 29 -12.86 -10.82 -5.76
N GLU A 30 -11.92 -11.16 -4.88
CA GLU A 30 -10.49 -11.24 -5.21
C GLU A 30 -10.06 -12.69 -5.46
N THR A 31 -9.10 -12.91 -6.37
CA THR A 31 -8.53 -14.25 -6.66
C THR A 31 -7.95 -14.92 -5.41
N GLU A 32 -7.38 -14.12 -4.50
CA GLU A 32 -6.80 -14.58 -3.24
C GLU A 32 -7.57 -14.03 -2.03
N GLY A 33 -8.91 -14.02 -2.15
CA GLY A 33 -9.83 -13.41 -1.20
C GLY A 33 -9.40 -13.53 0.26
N TYR A 34 -9.32 -12.38 0.93
CA TYR A 34 -8.98 -12.30 2.34
C TYR A 34 -10.07 -11.51 3.09
N GLY A 35 -10.94 -12.23 3.80
CA GLY A 35 -12.03 -11.64 4.58
C GLY A 35 -11.58 -10.82 5.79
N GLY A 36 -10.35 -11.04 6.27
CA GLY A 36 -9.90 -10.45 7.54
C GLY A 36 -10.58 -11.08 8.75
N LYS A 37 -10.46 -10.39 9.88
CA LYS A 37 -11.14 -10.77 11.12
C LYS A 37 -12.66 -10.80 10.88
N GLU A 38 -13.33 -11.84 11.36
CA GLU A 38 -14.79 -12.03 11.27
C GLU A 38 -15.36 -12.08 9.83
N ASN A 39 -14.51 -12.27 8.82
CA ASN A 39 -14.91 -12.31 7.41
C ASN A 39 -15.65 -11.04 6.94
N GLU A 40 -15.23 -9.89 7.48
CA GLU A 40 -15.69 -8.56 7.09
C GLU A 40 -15.23 -8.23 5.66
N LEU A 41 -15.96 -8.75 4.68
CA LEU A 41 -15.82 -8.44 3.27
C LEU A 41 -16.48 -7.09 2.94
N GLY A 42 -16.11 -6.52 1.80
CA GLY A 42 -16.68 -5.26 1.32
C GLY A 42 -15.98 -4.77 0.07
N ILE A 43 -16.67 -3.95 -0.72
CA ILE A 43 -16.03 -2.97 -1.60
C ILE A 43 -15.21 -2.05 -0.71
N PHE A 44 -13.97 -1.75 -1.08
CA PHE A 44 -13.02 -1.10 -0.18
C PHE A 44 -12.23 0.04 -0.82
N VAL A 45 -11.73 0.91 0.05
CA VAL A 45 -10.70 1.91 -0.24
C VAL A 45 -9.48 1.57 0.62
N ASP A 46 -8.33 1.43 -0.04
CA ASP A 46 -7.04 1.25 0.65
C ASP A 46 -6.51 2.60 1.14
N ILE A 47 -6.01 2.62 2.37
CA ILE A 47 -5.42 3.79 3.02
C ILE A 47 -3.95 3.49 3.27
N PHE A 48 -3.10 4.04 2.40
CA PHE A 48 -1.66 3.98 2.54
C PHE A 48 -1.15 5.16 3.38
N ARG A 49 -0.12 4.89 4.17
CA ARG A 49 0.64 5.91 4.89
C ARG A 49 1.80 6.41 4.05
N VAL A 50 2.15 7.67 4.25
CA VAL A 50 3.38 8.28 3.74
C VAL A 50 4.39 8.26 4.88
N ASP A 51 5.47 7.51 4.71
CA ASP A 51 6.50 7.33 5.74
C ASP A 51 7.60 8.41 5.63
N GLY A 52 8.18 8.81 6.76
CA GLY A 52 9.43 9.55 6.82
C GLY A 52 10.55 8.78 6.14
N ALA A 53 11.37 9.44 5.33
CA ALA A 53 12.44 8.78 4.59
C ALA A 53 13.83 9.25 5.02
N ALA A 54 14.84 8.39 4.89
CA ALA A 54 16.22 8.76 5.21
C ALA A 54 16.70 9.98 4.39
N PRO A 55 17.54 10.87 4.97
CA PRO A 55 18.03 12.06 4.27
C PRO A 55 19.04 11.69 3.16
N THR A 56 19.79 10.60 3.32
CA THR A 56 20.81 10.15 2.36
C THR A 56 20.27 9.09 1.41
N LYS A 57 20.79 9.07 0.18
CA LYS A 57 20.42 8.07 -0.84
C LYS A 57 20.68 6.64 -0.34
N LEU A 58 21.85 6.37 0.23
CA LEU A 58 22.19 5.06 0.79
C LEU A 58 21.25 4.64 1.92
N GLY A 59 20.91 5.59 2.82
CA GLY A 59 19.94 5.36 3.88
C GLY A 59 18.56 4.98 3.32
N ARG A 60 18.12 5.62 2.22
CA ARG A 60 16.85 5.29 1.56
C ARG A 60 16.86 3.90 0.92
N TYR A 61 17.96 3.48 0.30
CA TYR A 61 18.09 2.10 -0.20
C TYR A 61 17.99 1.08 0.92
N TRP A 62 18.67 1.33 2.04
CA TRP A 62 18.59 0.46 3.22
C TRP A 62 17.18 0.41 3.81
N GLN A 63 16.56 1.58 4.02
CA GLN A 63 15.19 1.67 4.51
C GLN A 63 14.19 0.95 3.59
N TYR A 64 14.33 1.12 2.27
CA TYR A 64 13.53 0.43 1.27
C TYR A 64 13.71 -1.09 1.36
N PHE A 65 14.95 -1.57 1.47
CA PHE A 65 15.24 -3.00 1.65
C PHE A 65 14.54 -3.53 2.90
N CYS A 66 14.67 -2.86 4.05
CA CYS A 66 14.02 -3.24 5.29
C CYS A 66 12.49 -3.28 5.14
N ALA A 67 11.91 -2.28 4.46
CA ALA A 67 10.49 -2.22 4.19
C ALA A 67 10.01 -3.39 3.31
N LYS A 68 10.71 -3.69 2.21
CA LYS A 68 10.32 -4.80 1.32
C LYS A 68 10.53 -6.17 1.94
N TYR A 69 11.59 -6.34 2.73
CA TYR A 69 11.80 -7.57 3.51
C TYR A 69 10.66 -7.79 4.50
N ARG A 70 10.23 -6.73 5.21
CA ARG A 70 9.04 -6.76 6.07
C ARG A 70 7.77 -7.10 5.30
N THR A 71 7.53 -6.44 4.17
CA THR A 71 6.35 -6.70 3.32
C THR A 71 6.31 -8.15 2.84
N ALA A 72 7.44 -8.75 2.47
CA ALA A 72 7.50 -10.16 2.08
C ALA A 72 7.02 -11.10 3.20
N TYR A 73 7.35 -10.80 4.46
CA TYR A 73 6.87 -11.56 5.62
C TYR A 73 5.38 -11.38 5.86
N LEU A 74 4.85 -10.16 5.72
CA LEU A 74 3.41 -9.90 5.89
C LEU A 74 2.57 -10.55 4.78
N ILE A 75 3.04 -10.50 3.53
CA ILE A 75 2.41 -11.19 2.39
C ILE A 75 2.42 -12.71 2.61
N ASN A 76 3.51 -13.26 3.15
CA ASN A 76 3.59 -14.69 3.49
C ASN A 76 2.58 -15.08 4.56
N GLN A 77 2.39 -14.25 5.59
CA GLN A 77 1.36 -14.48 6.61
C GLN A 77 -0.07 -14.33 6.07
N ARG A 78 -0.29 -13.49 5.06
CA ARG A 78 -1.59 -13.36 4.39
C ARG A 78 -1.98 -14.64 3.63
N GLY A 79 -1.02 -15.46 3.22
CA GLY A 79 -1.28 -16.68 2.42
C GLY A 79 -1.34 -16.45 0.91
N TYR A 80 -0.58 -15.46 0.40
CA TYR A 80 -0.52 -15.14 -1.03
C TYR A 80 0.12 -16.29 -1.83
N ASN A 81 -0.60 -16.90 -2.79
CA ASN A 81 -0.23 -18.18 -3.42
C ASN A 81 0.02 -18.08 -4.94
N SER A 82 -0.53 -17.07 -5.61
CA SER A 82 -0.38 -16.74 -7.03
C SER A 82 0.93 -16.03 -7.37
N ALA A 83 1.83 -15.90 -6.39
CA ALA A 83 3.16 -15.32 -6.58
C ALA A 83 4.01 -16.14 -7.57
N SER A 84 4.73 -15.43 -8.44
CA SER A 84 5.85 -15.99 -9.22
C SER A 84 6.84 -16.74 -8.32
N LEU A 85 7.56 -17.73 -8.86
CA LEU A 85 8.55 -18.51 -8.11
C LEU A 85 9.55 -17.65 -7.34
N PHE A 86 10.06 -16.58 -7.96
CA PHE A 86 10.97 -15.63 -7.31
C PHE A 86 10.34 -14.97 -6.07
N LYS A 87 9.10 -14.49 -6.18
CA LYS A 87 8.35 -13.92 -5.04
C LYS A 87 8.17 -14.95 -3.92
N LYS A 88 7.87 -16.22 -4.26
CA LYS A 88 7.77 -17.31 -3.27
C LYS A 88 9.08 -17.55 -2.52
N ILE A 89 10.21 -17.49 -3.22
CA ILE A 89 11.56 -17.59 -2.60
C ILE A 89 11.78 -16.41 -1.64
N VAL A 90 11.51 -15.18 -2.06
CA VAL A 90 11.67 -13.98 -1.21
C VAL A 90 10.77 -14.07 0.04
N MET A 91 9.52 -14.51 -0.12
CA MET A 91 8.60 -14.74 0.99
C MET A 91 9.12 -15.82 1.95
N PHE A 92 9.64 -16.93 1.42
CA PHE A 92 10.25 -17.97 2.24
C PHE A 92 11.45 -17.44 3.02
N LEU A 93 12.38 -16.73 2.37
CA LEU A 93 13.57 -16.14 2.99
C LEU A 93 13.24 -15.09 4.06
N SER A 94 12.02 -14.58 4.10
CA SER A 94 11.56 -13.66 5.15
C SER A 94 11.24 -14.34 6.49
N PHE A 95 11.32 -15.68 6.58
CA PHE A 95 11.02 -16.48 7.79
C PHE A 95 11.73 -16.04 9.08
N PRO A 96 12.96 -15.46 9.08
CA PRO A 96 13.60 -15.02 10.32
C PRO A 96 12.79 -13.98 11.09
N GLN A 97 11.88 -13.25 10.42
CA GLN A 97 10.95 -12.31 11.07
C GLN A 97 9.86 -12.99 11.93
N LYS A 98 9.80 -14.33 11.95
CA LYS A 98 9.05 -15.06 13.00
C LYS A 98 9.63 -14.79 14.39
N PHE A 99 10.93 -14.51 14.48
CA PHE A 99 11.58 -14.12 15.73
C PHE A 99 11.36 -12.63 16.02
N LYS A 100 10.76 -12.33 17.19
CA LYS A 100 10.31 -10.97 17.55
C LYS A 100 11.42 -9.89 17.44
N PRO A 101 12.66 -10.12 17.93
CA PRO A 101 13.72 -9.12 17.80
C PRO A 101 14.04 -8.74 16.35
N ILE A 102 14.14 -9.73 15.45
CA ILE A 102 14.39 -9.48 14.02
C ILE A 102 13.23 -8.70 13.42
N ARG A 103 12.00 -9.10 13.73
CA ARG A 103 10.79 -8.39 13.25
C ARG A 103 10.75 -6.94 13.72
N ASN A 104 11.11 -6.70 14.97
CA ASN A 104 11.13 -5.36 15.56
C ASN A 104 12.24 -4.50 14.96
N PHE A 105 13.41 -5.09 14.66
CA PHE A 105 14.48 -4.40 13.96
C PHE A 105 14.01 -3.89 12.59
N PHE A 106 13.44 -4.75 11.75
CA PHE A 106 12.97 -4.35 10.41
C PHE A 106 11.79 -3.37 10.47
N LYS A 107 10.92 -3.48 11.49
CA LYS A 107 9.88 -2.49 11.75
C LYS A 107 10.49 -1.13 12.10
N HIS A 108 11.43 -1.10 13.05
CA HIS A 108 12.11 0.11 13.46
C HIS A 108 12.85 0.75 12.29
N GLU A 109 13.65 0.00 11.54
CA GLU A 109 14.40 0.53 10.40
C GLU A 109 13.51 1.13 9.31
N LYS A 110 12.31 0.58 9.11
CA LYS A 110 11.30 1.15 8.22
C LYS A 110 10.77 2.49 8.76
N GLU A 111 10.47 2.57 10.05
CA GLU A 111 9.68 3.65 10.67
C GLU A 111 10.52 4.73 11.37
N LYS A 112 11.84 4.54 11.55
CA LYS A 112 12.70 5.40 12.38
C LYS A 112 12.81 6.87 11.95
N TYR A 113 12.38 7.20 10.73
CA TYR A 113 12.35 8.57 10.23
C TYR A 113 10.95 9.18 10.28
N ASN A 114 9.93 8.45 10.76
CA ASN A 114 8.58 8.98 10.92
C ASN A 114 8.57 10.06 11.99
N GLY A 115 8.14 11.27 11.62
CA GLY A 115 8.18 12.45 12.49
C GLY A 115 9.49 13.25 12.42
N GLU A 116 10.50 12.75 11.69
CA GLU A 116 11.78 13.42 11.53
C GLU A 116 11.78 14.39 10.34
N GLU A 117 12.48 15.51 10.48
CA GLU A 117 12.64 16.53 9.42
C GLU A 117 13.83 16.19 8.51
N THR A 118 13.67 15.19 7.65
CA THR A 118 14.72 14.73 6.72
C THR A 118 14.63 15.36 5.33
N GLY A 119 13.52 16.05 5.03
CA GLY A 119 13.21 16.61 3.71
C GLY A 119 12.67 15.60 2.70
N TYR A 120 12.49 14.33 3.07
CA TYR A 120 11.98 13.28 2.17
C TYR A 120 10.88 12.44 2.81
N TYR A 121 9.97 11.97 1.95
CA TYR A 121 8.97 10.97 2.27
C TYR A 121 9.07 9.75 1.37
N GLY A 122 8.53 8.62 1.82
CA GLY A 122 8.59 7.33 1.15
C GLY A 122 7.26 6.57 1.18
N LEU A 123 6.93 5.91 0.07
CA LEU A 123 5.78 5.01 -0.05
C LEU A 123 6.19 3.57 0.29
N LEU A 124 6.57 3.33 1.56
CA LEU A 124 7.24 2.09 1.96
C LEU A 124 6.28 0.90 2.13
N SER A 125 5.00 1.16 2.38
CA SER A 125 3.95 0.14 2.46
C SER A 125 3.37 -0.26 1.10
N GLU A 126 3.63 0.51 0.04
CA GLU A 126 3.06 0.30 -1.29
C GLU A 126 3.91 -0.63 -2.16
N TYR A 127 3.33 -1.10 -3.28
CA TYR A 127 4.06 -1.87 -4.31
C TYR A 127 4.81 -0.94 -5.28
N THR A 128 5.77 -0.18 -4.76
CA THR A 128 6.62 0.73 -5.55
C THR A 128 8.04 0.19 -5.72
N LYS A 129 8.69 0.50 -6.85
CA LYS A 129 10.12 0.29 -7.07
C LYS A 129 10.93 1.35 -6.32
N VAL A 130 12.17 1.04 -5.95
CA VAL A 130 13.03 1.93 -5.14
C VAL A 130 13.21 3.32 -5.74
N ASN A 131 13.33 3.41 -7.07
CA ASN A 131 13.49 4.66 -7.80
C ASN A 131 12.19 5.49 -7.87
N HIS A 132 11.04 4.91 -7.57
CA HIS A 132 9.73 5.59 -7.56
C HIS A 132 9.21 5.81 -6.13
N CYS A 133 9.88 5.25 -5.12
CA CYS A 133 9.37 5.16 -3.75
C CYS A 133 9.54 6.45 -2.95
N PHE A 134 10.57 7.25 -3.25
CA PHE A 134 10.98 8.37 -2.41
C PHE A 134 10.82 9.72 -3.08
N PHE A 135 10.29 10.70 -2.36
CA PHE A 135 9.93 12.01 -2.89
C PHE A 135 10.46 13.11 -1.97
N PRO A 136 10.77 14.29 -2.51
CA PRO A 136 10.89 15.49 -1.69
C PRO A 136 9.61 15.73 -0.87
N LYS A 137 9.77 16.15 0.39
CA LYS A 137 8.67 16.36 1.34
C LYS A 137 7.55 17.27 0.79
N HIS A 138 7.91 18.30 0.03
CA HIS A 138 6.96 19.28 -0.52
C HIS A 138 5.87 18.66 -1.41
N ILE A 139 6.13 17.51 -2.05
CA ILE A 139 5.14 16.80 -2.87
C ILE A 139 3.88 16.47 -2.05
N PHE A 140 4.04 16.15 -0.77
CA PHE A 140 2.94 15.81 0.12
C PHE A 140 2.51 16.96 1.04
N THR A 141 3.39 17.94 1.30
CA THR A 141 3.11 19.02 2.26
C THR A 141 2.66 20.34 1.64
N ASN A 142 2.69 20.50 0.32
CA ASN A 142 2.20 21.70 -0.38
C ASN A 142 0.66 21.83 -0.38
N GLY A 143 -0.04 20.97 0.34
CA GLY A 143 -1.48 20.99 0.51
C GLY A 143 -2.23 20.14 -0.52
N THR A 144 -3.54 20.29 -0.52
CA THR A 144 -4.45 19.57 -1.41
C THR A 144 -5.29 20.54 -2.23
N ILE A 145 -5.78 20.06 -3.36
CA ILE A 145 -6.75 20.77 -4.20
C ILE A 145 -8.00 19.91 -4.36
N LYS A 146 -9.15 20.56 -4.61
CA LYS A 146 -10.39 19.87 -4.98
C LYS A 146 -10.48 19.78 -6.49
N VAL A 147 -10.74 18.58 -7.00
CA VAL A 147 -10.98 18.32 -8.42
C VAL A 147 -12.35 17.68 -8.60
N ASP A 148 -13.00 17.98 -9.71
CA ASP A 148 -14.24 17.33 -10.09
C ASP A 148 -13.95 15.90 -10.54
N PHE A 149 -14.74 14.95 -10.03
CA PHE A 149 -14.67 13.55 -10.39
C PHE A 149 -16.10 13.02 -10.42
N GLU A 150 -16.60 12.75 -11.63
CA GLU A 150 -18.00 12.38 -11.87
C GLU A 150 -18.98 13.38 -11.22
N ASP A 151 -19.80 12.94 -10.27
CA ASP A 151 -20.80 13.74 -9.57
C ASP A 151 -20.31 14.34 -8.24
N THR A 152 -19.00 14.20 -7.93
CA THR A 152 -18.43 14.61 -6.65
C THR A 152 -17.12 15.40 -6.79
N LYS A 153 -16.64 15.95 -5.66
CA LYS A 153 -15.36 16.69 -5.58
C LYS A 153 -14.39 15.99 -4.64
N LEU A 154 -13.31 15.47 -5.20
CA LEU A 154 -12.28 14.75 -4.44
C LEU A 154 -11.10 15.66 -4.11
N SER A 155 -10.51 15.45 -2.92
CA SER A 155 -9.26 16.10 -2.54
C SER A 155 -8.09 15.29 -3.06
N ILE A 156 -7.17 15.92 -3.78
CA ILE A 156 -5.92 15.30 -4.26
C ILE A 156 -4.72 16.16 -3.86
N LEU A 157 -3.51 15.59 -3.96
CA LEU A 157 -2.27 16.36 -3.76
C LEU A 157 -2.21 17.55 -4.72
N LYS A 158 -1.76 18.71 -4.25
CA LYS A 158 -1.53 19.86 -5.13
C LYS A 158 -0.49 19.54 -6.21
N GLU A 159 0.54 18.78 -5.84
CA GLU A 159 1.65 18.35 -6.71
C GLU A 159 1.36 16.98 -7.39
N TYR A 160 0.08 16.67 -7.66
CA TYR A 160 -0.32 15.34 -8.16
C TYR A 160 0.41 14.94 -9.45
N ASP A 161 0.69 15.89 -10.36
CA ASP A 161 1.35 15.59 -11.63
C ASP A 161 2.79 15.06 -11.42
N ALA A 162 3.57 15.69 -10.53
CA ALA A 162 4.90 15.22 -10.18
C ALA A 162 4.86 13.85 -9.49
N TYR A 163 3.89 13.65 -8.58
CA TYR A 163 3.66 12.35 -7.94
C TYR A 163 3.36 11.26 -8.97
N LEU A 164 2.37 11.47 -9.84
CA LEU A 164 1.91 10.47 -10.82
C LEU A 164 2.98 10.16 -11.86
N LYS A 165 3.73 11.17 -12.33
CA LYS A 165 4.86 10.97 -13.25
C LYS A 165 5.95 10.10 -12.65
N GLN A 166 6.28 10.30 -11.38
CA GLN A 166 7.30 9.48 -10.72
C GLN A 166 6.82 8.05 -10.49
N VAL A 167 5.58 7.84 -10.08
CA VAL A 167 5.05 6.49 -9.78
C VAL A 167 4.80 5.69 -11.06
N PHE A 168 4.12 6.30 -12.04
CA PHE A 168 3.53 5.62 -13.20
C PHE A 168 4.17 6.00 -14.54
N GLY A 169 5.00 7.04 -14.61
CA GLY A 169 5.59 7.52 -15.87
C GLY A 169 4.58 8.35 -16.68
N ASN A 170 4.37 7.99 -17.95
CA ASN A 170 3.38 8.67 -18.80
C ASN A 170 1.94 8.24 -18.44
N TYR A 171 1.48 8.66 -17.26
CA TYR A 171 0.25 8.16 -16.63
C TYR A 171 -1.05 8.52 -17.37
N MET A 172 -1.00 9.49 -18.28
CA MET A 172 -2.14 9.88 -19.13
C MET A 172 -2.28 9.00 -20.38
N GLN A 173 -1.28 8.16 -20.68
CA GLN A 173 -1.35 7.20 -21.76
C GLN A 173 -1.88 5.87 -21.23
N LEU A 174 -2.99 5.41 -21.80
CA LEU A 174 -3.54 4.09 -21.48
C LEU A 174 -2.53 2.99 -21.82
N PRO A 175 -2.45 1.92 -21.01
CA PRO A 175 -1.64 0.75 -21.37
C PRO A 175 -2.22 0.07 -22.62
N PRO A 176 -1.44 -0.77 -23.31
CA PRO A 176 -1.95 -1.60 -24.42
C PRO A 176 -3.22 -2.37 -24.04
N LEU A 177 -4.13 -2.58 -24.99
CA LEU A 177 -5.44 -3.22 -24.76
C LEU A 177 -5.30 -4.57 -24.06
N GLU A 178 -4.31 -5.39 -24.43
CA GLU A 178 -4.07 -6.70 -23.81
C GLU A 178 -3.69 -6.61 -22.32
N LYS A 179 -3.29 -5.44 -21.83
CA LYS A 179 -2.98 -5.16 -20.43
C LYS A 179 -4.08 -4.39 -19.69
N GLN A 180 -5.16 -3.99 -20.37
CA GLN A 180 -6.32 -3.35 -19.76
C GLN A 180 -7.24 -4.40 -19.12
N VAL A 181 -6.68 -5.27 -18.27
CA VAL A 181 -7.38 -6.35 -17.58
C VAL A 181 -7.19 -6.21 -16.07
N CYS A 182 -8.21 -6.57 -15.29
CA CYS A 182 -8.08 -6.57 -13.84
C CYS A 182 -7.25 -7.79 -13.40
N GLU A 183 -6.08 -7.57 -12.80
CA GLU A 183 -5.19 -8.67 -12.40
C GLU A 183 -5.65 -9.43 -11.14
N HIS A 184 -6.45 -8.80 -10.28
CA HIS A 184 -6.68 -9.28 -8.91
C HIS A 184 -8.15 -9.35 -8.50
N HIS A 185 -9.05 -8.72 -9.24
CA HIS A 185 -10.47 -8.70 -8.91
C HIS A 185 -11.29 -9.36 -10.03
N ASN A 186 -12.12 -10.31 -9.63
CA ASN A 186 -12.90 -11.16 -10.54
C ASN A 186 -14.39 -10.79 -10.55
N GLY A 187 -14.81 -9.83 -9.72
CA GLY A 187 -16.20 -9.39 -9.67
C GLY A 187 -16.50 -8.50 -8.47
N VAL A 188 -17.69 -7.90 -8.51
CA VAL A 188 -18.23 -7.05 -7.46
C VAL A 188 -19.65 -7.52 -7.16
N ASP A 189 -19.96 -7.67 -5.88
CA ASP A 189 -21.31 -7.88 -5.38
C ASP A 189 -21.70 -6.65 -4.56
N PHE A 190 -22.63 -5.87 -5.08
CA PHE A 190 -23.13 -4.64 -4.44
C PHE A 190 -24.08 -4.93 -3.28
N GLY A 191 -24.49 -6.19 -3.10
CA GLY A 191 -25.40 -6.61 -2.04
C GLY A 191 -26.68 -5.78 -2.01
N LYS A 192 -26.86 -5.01 -0.95
CA LYS A 192 -28.08 -4.20 -0.73
C LYS A 192 -28.05 -2.79 -1.36
N TYR A 193 -26.97 -2.44 -2.07
CA TYR A 193 -26.77 -1.12 -2.68
C TYR A 193 -27.01 -1.13 -4.18
#